data_AF-A0A939XNK7-F1
#
_entry.id   AF-A0A939XNK7-F1
#
_cell.length_a   1.000
_cell.length_b   1.000
_cell.length_c   1.000
_cell.angle_alpha   90.00
_cell.angle_beta   90.00
_cell.angle_gamma   90.00
#
_symmetry.space_group_name_H-M   'P 1'
#
loop_
_entity.id
_entity.type
_entity.pdbx_description
1 polymer ?
#
loop_
_entity_poly.entity_id
_entity_poly.type
_entity_poly.pdbx_seq_one_letter_code
_entity_poly.pdbx_strand_id
1 'polypeptide(L)'
;TARQLAANGIKVFRAGIWKPRTRPGNVEGVGEVGLEWLQEVKRETGMLTATEVANAKHVWSAIKGGIDIIWIGARTTANPFMMQDIAESLKGCNIPVLVKNPVNPDVELWLGAIERLESVGLNKIGLIHRGFSSYEKLLYRNAPGWKIAMEIKRRRPDLPIFCDPSHIAGKREYLFELSQKALDLNLDGLMIESHINPDKAWSDAKQQLTPEALKEMLNKLVVRAVSPEQASLDSLNELRFQIDQIDSELIDMLRKRMDVCVKIGEYKKSNNMTVYQPTRWDTILNKYSAMARERDLDENFIGQVFTAIHDASVNVQTKVLNG
;
A
#
# COMPACT_ATOMS: atom_id res chain seq x y z
N THR A 1 -2.17 16.14 -23.90
CA THR A 1 -2.21 14.92 -23.08
C THR A 1 -3.56 14.21 -23.16
N ALA A 2 -4.65 14.85 -22.74
CA ALA A 2 -5.97 14.23 -22.65
C ALA A 2 -6.44 13.49 -23.92
N ARG A 3 -6.38 14.15 -25.09
CA ARG A 3 -6.79 13.54 -26.38
C ARG A 3 -6.05 12.23 -26.69
N GLN A 4 -4.73 12.18 -26.44
CA GLN A 4 -3.93 10.96 -26.68
C GLN A 4 -4.27 9.85 -25.67
N LEU A 5 -4.49 10.20 -24.40
CA LEU A 5 -4.91 9.22 -23.39
C LEU A 5 -6.29 8.63 -23.72
N ALA A 6 -7.24 9.46 -24.12
CA ALA A 6 -8.57 9.02 -24.54
C ALA A 6 -8.51 8.08 -25.76
N ALA A 7 -7.67 8.41 -26.75
CA ALA A 7 -7.42 7.54 -27.91
C ALA A 7 -6.80 6.19 -27.53
N ASN A 8 -6.09 6.12 -26.40
CA ASN A 8 -5.53 4.89 -25.84
C ASN A 8 -6.53 4.14 -24.93
N GLY A 9 -7.81 4.55 -24.90
CA GLY A 9 -8.87 3.89 -24.16
C GLY A 9 -9.01 4.31 -22.69
N ILE A 10 -8.18 5.26 -22.21
CA ILE A 10 -8.29 5.76 -20.83
C ILE A 10 -9.59 6.56 -20.67
N LYS A 11 -10.31 6.31 -19.57
CA LYS A 11 -11.63 6.91 -19.30
C LYS A 11 -11.63 7.94 -18.18
N VAL A 12 -10.58 8.00 -17.36
CA VAL A 12 -10.46 8.93 -16.24
C VAL A 12 -9.18 9.75 -16.39
N PHE A 13 -9.32 11.07 -16.41
CA PHE A 13 -8.22 12.03 -16.50
C PHE A 13 -7.98 12.72 -15.17
N ARG A 14 -6.79 12.52 -14.58
CA ARG A 14 -6.41 13.11 -13.29
C ARG A 14 -5.49 14.32 -13.44
N ALA A 15 -5.81 15.43 -12.78
CA ALA A 15 -4.92 16.58 -12.68
C ALA A 15 -4.96 17.17 -11.27
N GLY A 16 -3.80 17.40 -10.66
CA GLY A 16 -3.75 18.12 -9.38
C GLY A 16 -3.67 19.62 -9.65
N ILE A 17 -4.78 20.33 -9.49
CA ILE A 17 -4.86 21.78 -9.76
C ILE A 17 -4.46 22.62 -8.53
N TRP A 18 -4.50 22.02 -7.34
CA TRP A 18 -3.89 22.54 -6.12
C TRP A 18 -2.75 21.61 -5.71
N LYS A 19 -1.54 22.15 -5.52
CA LYS A 19 -0.34 21.38 -5.18
C LYS A 19 0.17 21.79 -3.80
N PRO A 20 0.07 20.93 -2.78
CA PRO A 20 0.66 21.21 -1.47
C PRO A 20 2.19 21.12 -1.58
N ARG A 21 2.88 22.24 -1.76
CA ARG A 21 4.34 22.27 -1.87
C ARG A 21 4.99 22.40 -0.50
N THR A 22 6.07 21.64 -0.30
CA THR A 22 6.83 21.65 0.97
C THR A 22 7.57 22.97 1.20
N ARG A 23 8.01 23.64 0.13
CA ARG A 23 8.63 24.96 0.19
C ARG A 23 7.75 25.97 -0.54
N PRO A 24 7.41 27.12 0.09
CA PRO A 24 6.75 28.24 -0.58
C PRO A 24 7.51 28.70 -1.84
N GLY A 25 6.78 29.30 -2.79
CA GLY A 25 7.37 29.86 -4.02
C GLY A 25 7.65 28.85 -5.14
N ASN A 26 7.35 27.56 -4.92
CA ASN A 26 7.24 26.60 -6.02
C ASN A 26 5.87 26.71 -6.68
N VAL A 27 5.71 26.17 -7.90
CA VAL A 27 4.39 26.07 -8.55
C VAL A 27 3.38 25.36 -7.64
N GLU A 28 2.39 26.12 -7.16
CA GLU A 28 1.34 25.73 -6.19
C GLU A 28 0.11 25.14 -6.88
N GLY A 29 0.19 24.95 -8.19
CA GLY A 29 -0.94 24.62 -9.05
C GLY A 29 -1.60 25.87 -9.62
N VAL A 30 -2.53 25.67 -10.54
CA VAL A 30 -3.25 26.75 -11.23
C VAL A 30 -4.54 27.15 -10.51
N GLY A 31 -4.88 26.46 -9.42
CA GLY A 31 -6.06 26.73 -8.61
C GLY A 31 -7.36 26.48 -9.38
N GLU A 32 -8.37 27.31 -9.09
CA GLU A 32 -9.72 27.16 -9.66
C GLU A 32 -9.77 27.35 -11.18
N VAL A 33 -8.81 28.07 -11.79
CA VAL A 33 -8.68 28.17 -13.26
C VAL A 33 -8.52 26.78 -13.89
N GLY A 34 -7.88 25.84 -13.19
CA GLY A 34 -7.74 24.47 -13.66
C GLY A 34 -9.06 23.68 -13.75
N LEU A 35 -10.13 24.13 -13.10
CA LEU A 35 -11.44 23.49 -13.21
C LEU A 35 -12.02 23.68 -14.61
N GLU A 36 -11.87 24.86 -15.20
CA GLU A 36 -12.30 25.14 -16.58
C GLU A 36 -11.56 24.24 -17.58
N TRP A 37 -10.26 24.02 -17.36
CA TRP A 37 -9.46 23.13 -18.21
C TRP A 37 -9.90 21.67 -18.08
N LEU A 38 -10.28 21.22 -16.87
CA LEU A 38 -10.82 19.89 -16.68
C LEU A 38 -12.19 19.74 -17.36
N GLN A 39 -13.06 20.76 -17.29
CA GLN A 39 -14.32 20.74 -18.04
C GLN A 39 -14.09 20.70 -19.55
N GLU A 40 -13.09 21.41 -20.06
CA GLU A 40 -12.70 21.33 -21.46
C GLU A 40 -12.23 19.91 -21.84
N VAL A 41 -11.40 19.28 -21.01
CA VAL A 41 -10.99 17.88 -21.21
C VAL A 41 -12.21 16.96 -21.30
N LYS A 42 -13.15 17.08 -20.38
CA LYS A 42 -14.39 16.28 -20.38
C LYS A 42 -15.20 16.50 -21.65
N ARG A 43 -15.42 17.76 -22.04
CA ARG A 43 -16.18 18.12 -23.23
C ARG A 43 -15.54 17.59 -24.52
N GLU A 44 -14.22 17.68 -24.65
CA GLU A 44 -13.52 17.26 -25.87
C GLU A 44 -13.33 15.76 -25.99
N THR A 45 -13.17 15.05 -24.87
CA THR A 45 -12.73 13.65 -24.88
C THR A 45 -13.76 12.66 -24.34
N GLY A 46 -14.79 13.15 -23.64
CA GLY A 46 -15.74 12.33 -22.90
C GLY A 46 -15.17 11.62 -21.67
N MET A 47 -13.90 11.88 -21.29
CA MET A 47 -13.31 11.31 -20.08
C MET A 47 -13.93 11.94 -18.82
N LEU A 48 -14.05 11.13 -17.77
CA LEU A 48 -14.31 11.62 -16.42
C LEU A 48 -13.08 12.37 -15.90
N THR A 49 -13.30 13.41 -15.11
CA THR A 49 -12.23 14.24 -14.56
C THR A 49 -12.03 13.98 -13.08
N ALA A 50 -10.77 13.96 -12.65
CA ALA A 50 -10.41 13.80 -11.26
C ALA A 50 -9.41 14.88 -10.80
N THR A 51 -9.60 15.41 -9.58
CA THR A 51 -8.63 16.32 -8.94
C THR A 51 -8.40 16.01 -7.45
N GLU A 52 -7.25 16.45 -6.92
CA GLU A 52 -6.96 16.41 -5.49
C GLU A 52 -7.78 17.48 -4.76
N VAL A 53 -8.30 17.16 -3.58
CA VAL A 53 -8.81 18.13 -2.61
C VAL A 53 -8.04 18.00 -1.31
N ALA A 54 -7.82 19.13 -0.63
CA ALA A 54 -7.01 19.18 0.59
C ALA A 54 -7.73 19.89 1.75
N ASN A 55 -8.86 20.55 1.50
CA ASN A 55 -9.66 21.26 2.49
C ASN A 55 -11.10 21.44 1.96
N ALA A 56 -11.98 21.95 2.81
CA ALA A 56 -13.37 22.26 2.49
C ALA A 56 -13.54 23.13 1.24
N LYS A 57 -12.75 24.22 1.09
CA LYS A 57 -12.84 25.11 -0.07
C LYS A 57 -12.58 24.35 -1.38
N HIS A 58 -11.58 23.48 -1.43
CA HIS A 58 -11.28 22.70 -2.62
C HIS A 58 -12.44 21.75 -2.97
N VAL A 59 -13.08 21.14 -1.97
CA VAL A 59 -14.27 20.30 -2.16
C VAL A 59 -15.38 21.11 -2.83
N TRP A 60 -15.73 22.27 -2.26
CA TRP A 60 -16.78 23.14 -2.83
C TRP A 60 -16.45 23.58 -4.25
N SER A 61 -15.21 24.01 -4.52
CA SER A 61 -14.79 24.43 -5.85
C SER A 61 -14.81 23.26 -6.85
N ALA A 62 -14.40 22.06 -6.45
CA ALA A 62 -14.46 20.87 -7.31
C ALA A 62 -15.91 20.48 -7.68
N ILE A 63 -16.82 20.50 -6.70
CA ILE A 63 -18.24 20.20 -6.93
C ILE A 63 -18.86 21.25 -7.85
N LYS A 64 -18.68 22.56 -7.55
CA LYS A 64 -19.19 23.65 -8.38
C LYS A 64 -18.58 23.62 -9.79
N GLY A 65 -17.32 23.23 -9.90
CA GLY A 65 -16.60 23.06 -11.14
C GLY A 65 -16.94 21.79 -11.92
N GLY A 66 -17.91 20.98 -11.46
CA GLY A 66 -18.41 19.81 -12.18
C GLY A 66 -17.42 18.65 -12.30
N ILE A 67 -16.49 18.52 -11.35
CA ILE A 67 -15.53 17.41 -11.31
C ILE A 67 -16.24 16.10 -10.97
N ASP A 68 -15.85 15.02 -11.66
CA ASP A 68 -16.52 13.72 -11.53
C ASP A 68 -16.02 12.89 -10.34
N ILE A 69 -14.74 13.00 -10.00
CA ILE A 69 -14.07 12.21 -8.96
C ILE A 69 -13.12 13.12 -8.20
N ILE A 70 -13.05 13.01 -6.88
CA ILE A 70 -12.02 13.69 -6.09
C ILE A 70 -11.11 12.67 -5.42
N TRP A 71 -9.86 13.04 -5.16
CA TRP A 71 -9.02 12.27 -4.24
C TRP A 71 -8.47 13.11 -3.11
N ILE A 72 -8.25 12.47 -1.97
CA ILE A 72 -7.62 13.06 -0.81
C ILE A 72 -6.16 12.65 -0.79
N GLY A 73 -5.26 13.63 -0.66
CA GLY A 73 -3.81 13.42 -0.67
C GLY A 73 -3.30 12.70 0.58
N ALA A 74 -2.10 12.12 0.49
CA ALA A 74 -1.49 11.35 1.59
C ALA A 74 -1.22 12.19 2.86
N ARG A 75 -0.90 13.48 2.71
CA ARG A 75 -0.67 14.39 3.85
C ARG A 75 -1.97 14.79 4.54
N THR A 76 -3.03 14.96 3.77
CA THR A 76 -4.37 15.26 4.29
C THR A 76 -4.94 14.04 5.00
N THR A 77 -4.78 12.84 4.42
CA THR A 77 -5.21 11.57 5.05
C THR A 77 -4.53 11.34 6.40
N ALA A 78 -3.27 11.77 6.54
CA ALA A 78 -2.54 11.67 7.81
C ALA A 78 -3.02 12.65 8.90
N ASN A 79 -3.96 13.56 8.60
CA ASN A 79 -4.49 14.54 9.54
C ASN A 79 -5.99 14.32 9.81
N PRO A 80 -6.36 13.76 10.98
CA PRO A 80 -7.76 13.50 11.35
C PRO A 80 -8.67 14.74 11.31
N PHE A 81 -8.17 15.93 11.64
CA PHE A 81 -8.97 17.16 11.62
C PHE A 81 -9.29 17.57 10.18
N MET A 82 -8.29 17.54 9.29
CA MET A 82 -8.52 17.86 7.87
C MET A 82 -9.44 16.83 7.20
N MET A 83 -9.31 15.55 7.58
CA MET A 83 -10.22 14.50 7.11
C MET A 83 -11.65 14.76 7.58
N GLN A 84 -11.86 15.17 8.83
CA GLN A 84 -13.19 15.52 9.34
C GLN A 84 -13.78 16.71 8.59
N ASP A 85 -13.01 17.79 8.40
CA ASP A 85 -13.49 18.99 7.69
C ASP A 85 -13.91 18.67 6.23
N ILE A 86 -13.14 17.80 5.57
CA ILE A 86 -13.46 17.33 4.21
C ILE A 86 -14.72 16.46 4.23
N ALA A 87 -14.84 15.52 5.18
CA ALA A 87 -16.01 14.67 5.31
C ALA A 87 -17.30 15.51 5.51
N GLU A 88 -17.29 16.46 6.43
CA GLU A 88 -18.47 17.34 6.65
C GLU A 88 -18.82 18.15 5.39
N SER A 89 -17.82 18.60 4.64
CA SER A 89 -18.04 19.32 3.38
C SER A 89 -18.63 18.44 2.26
N LEU A 90 -18.55 17.11 2.40
CA LEU A 90 -19.08 16.13 1.45
C LEU A 90 -20.46 15.58 1.86
N LYS A 91 -20.98 15.97 3.02
CA LYS A 91 -22.27 15.50 3.51
C LYS A 91 -23.39 15.78 2.48
N GLY A 92 -24.14 14.75 2.13
CA GLY A 92 -25.21 14.84 1.11
C GLY A 92 -24.72 14.88 -0.34
N CYS A 93 -23.41 14.80 -0.60
CA CYS A 93 -22.86 14.70 -1.94
C CYS A 93 -22.76 13.24 -2.40
N ASN A 94 -22.90 12.99 -3.70
CA ASN A 94 -22.81 11.66 -4.30
C ASN A 94 -21.62 11.53 -5.28
N ILE A 95 -20.49 12.16 -4.92
CA ILE A 95 -19.26 12.15 -5.70
C ILE A 95 -18.34 11.01 -5.22
N PRO A 96 -17.75 10.20 -6.13
CA PRO A 96 -16.72 9.24 -5.76
C PRO A 96 -15.50 9.91 -5.12
N VAL A 97 -15.02 9.34 -4.02
CA VAL A 97 -13.86 9.83 -3.28
C VAL A 97 -12.78 8.75 -3.21
N LEU A 98 -11.59 9.06 -3.69
CA LEU A 98 -10.42 8.19 -3.57
C LEU A 98 -9.51 8.67 -2.43
N VAL A 99 -9.12 7.79 -1.51
CA VAL A 99 -8.30 8.14 -0.34
C VAL A 99 -6.91 7.55 -0.46
N LYS A 100 -5.88 8.40 -0.62
CA LYS A 100 -4.48 7.93 -0.60
C LYS A 100 -4.09 7.44 0.78
N ASN A 101 -3.25 6.41 0.89
CA ASN A 101 -2.71 6.02 2.21
C ASN A 101 -1.97 7.19 2.88
N PRO A 102 -1.96 7.25 4.22
CA PRO A 102 -1.17 8.24 4.95
C PRO A 102 0.31 8.12 4.62
N VAL A 103 1.06 9.22 4.81
CA VAL A 103 2.51 9.25 4.51
C VAL A 103 3.33 8.30 5.38
N ASN A 104 2.83 7.95 6.57
CA ASN A 104 3.39 6.96 7.50
C ASN A 104 2.65 5.61 7.37
N PRO A 105 3.33 4.48 7.60
CA PRO A 105 2.74 3.14 7.47
C PRO A 105 1.82 2.81 8.65
N ASP A 106 0.61 3.37 8.62
CA ASP A 106 -0.39 3.22 9.66
C ASP A 106 -1.74 2.81 9.06
N VAL A 107 -2.12 1.55 9.28
CA VAL A 107 -3.38 0.97 8.80
C VAL A 107 -4.57 1.62 9.51
N GLU A 108 -4.46 1.87 10.81
CA GLU A 108 -5.57 2.40 11.63
C GLU A 108 -5.88 3.84 11.22
N LEU A 109 -4.85 4.64 10.92
CA LEU A 109 -5.03 5.99 10.41
C LEU A 109 -5.72 6.02 9.04
N TRP A 110 -5.41 5.04 8.17
CA TRP A 110 -6.09 4.92 6.87
C TRP A 110 -7.54 4.47 7.04
N LEU A 111 -7.81 3.49 7.91
CA LEU A 111 -9.16 3.04 8.25
C LEU A 111 -10.01 4.18 8.82
N GLY A 112 -9.47 4.93 9.77
CA GLY A 112 -10.17 6.07 10.35
C GLY A 112 -10.50 7.16 9.32
N ALA A 113 -9.70 7.33 8.28
CA ALA A 113 -10.02 8.26 7.19
C ALA A 113 -11.24 7.79 6.38
N ILE A 114 -11.36 6.47 6.16
CA ILE A 114 -12.50 5.85 5.47
C ILE A 114 -13.76 6.00 6.33
N GLU A 115 -13.69 5.62 7.61
CA GLU A 115 -14.82 5.65 8.55
C GLU A 115 -15.39 7.07 8.72
N ARG A 116 -14.55 8.11 8.66
CA ARG A 116 -15.01 9.51 8.68
C ARG A 116 -15.83 9.89 7.45
N LEU A 117 -15.48 9.38 6.27
CA LEU A 117 -16.27 9.60 5.06
C LEU A 117 -17.58 8.81 5.12
N GLU A 118 -17.54 7.58 5.63
CA GLU A 118 -18.73 6.73 5.79
C GLU A 118 -19.71 7.32 6.82
N SER A 119 -19.22 7.92 7.89
CA SER A 119 -20.07 8.51 8.95
C SER A 119 -20.92 9.69 8.48
N VAL A 120 -20.52 10.38 7.41
CA VAL A 120 -21.31 11.44 6.76
C VAL A 120 -22.16 10.93 5.60
N GLY A 121 -22.20 9.60 5.39
CA GLY A 121 -23.07 8.92 4.43
C GLY A 121 -22.46 8.64 3.05
N LEU A 122 -21.15 8.79 2.86
CA LEU A 122 -20.51 8.45 1.59
C LEU A 122 -20.39 6.92 1.43
N ASN A 123 -20.74 6.43 0.24
CA ASN A 123 -20.67 5.00 -0.10
C ASN A 123 -19.90 4.70 -1.40
N LYS A 124 -19.37 5.73 -2.08
CA LYS A 124 -18.52 5.61 -3.27
C LYS A 124 -17.07 5.94 -2.92
N ILE A 125 -16.47 5.09 -2.12
CA ILE A 125 -15.10 5.28 -1.64
C ILE A 125 -14.18 4.29 -2.36
N GLY A 126 -12.99 4.74 -2.74
CA GLY A 126 -11.89 3.88 -3.19
C GLY A 126 -10.59 4.29 -2.52
N LEU A 127 -9.60 3.42 -2.56
CA LEU A 127 -8.31 3.64 -1.90
C LEU A 127 -7.20 3.79 -2.93
N ILE A 128 -6.17 4.58 -2.62
CA ILE A 128 -4.98 4.71 -3.46
C ILE A 128 -3.73 4.42 -2.64
N HIS A 129 -3.10 3.28 -2.91
CA HIS A 129 -1.80 2.94 -2.35
C HIS A 129 -0.67 3.64 -3.12
N ARG A 130 0.08 4.51 -2.46
CA ARG A 130 1.13 5.38 -3.01
C ARG A 130 2.48 5.27 -2.29
N GLY A 131 2.64 4.25 -1.45
CA GLY A 131 3.83 4.02 -0.62
C GLY A 131 3.96 5.00 0.55
N PHE A 132 5.02 4.84 1.33
CA PHE A 132 5.26 5.55 2.60
C PHE A 132 6.58 6.32 2.57
N SER A 133 6.61 7.46 3.25
CA SER A 133 7.82 8.25 3.41
C SER A 133 8.88 7.43 4.15
N SER A 134 10.12 7.49 3.66
CA SER A 134 11.28 6.92 4.34
C SER A 134 12.28 8.03 4.66
N TYR A 135 12.98 7.89 5.78
CA TYR A 135 14.12 8.76 6.12
C TYR A 135 15.35 8.42 5.26
N GLU A 136 15.53 7.14 4.94
CA GLU A 136 16.68 6.66 4.17
C GLU A 136 16.49 6.86 2.67
N LYS A 137 17.60 7.11 1.96
CA LYS A 137 17.61 7.11 0.50
C LYS A 137 17.45 5.67 -0.01
N LEU A 138 16.22 5.32 -0.36
CA LEU A 138 15.89 4.04 -0.97
C LEU A 138 16.02 4.10 -2.50
N LEU A 139 15.92 2.93 -3.13
CA LEU A 139 15.78 2.76 -4.57
C LEU A 139 14.61 3.59 -5.14
N TYR A 140 13.49 3.59 -4.42
CA TYR A 140 12.26 4.30 -4.75
C TYR A 140 12.10 5.57 -3.91
N ARG A 141 11.30 6.54 -4.40
CA ARG A 141 10.97 7.77 -3.67
C ARG A 141 10.22 7.50 -2.37
N ASN A 142 9.32 6.53 -2.36
CA ASN A 142 8.59 6.09 -1.18
C ASN A 142 8.73 4.57 -1.04
N ALA A 143 8.87 4.08 0.19
CA ALA A 143 8.88 2.66 0.48
C ALA A 143 7.51 2.07 0.06
N PRO A 144 7.44 1.03 -0.78
CA PRO A 144 6.16 0.52 -1.26
C PRO A 144 5.25 0.09 -0.10
N GLY A 145 5.76 -0.69 0.86
CA GLY A 145 4.97 -1.08 2.04
C GLY A 145 3.75 -1.95 1.69
N TRP A 146 3.92 -2.88 0.74
CA TRP A 146 2.86 -3.76 0.25
C TRP A 146 2.09 -4.50 1.35
N LYS A 147 2.74 -4.83 2.48
CA LYS A 147 2.09 -5.45 3.64
C LYS A 147 0.90 -4.62 4.15
N ILE A 148 1.01 -3.30 4.16
CA ILE A 148 -0.05 -2.39 4.59
C ILE A 148 -1.21 -2.38 3.59
N ALA A 149 -0.90 -2.39 2.28
CA ALA A 149 -1.91 -2.46 1.22
C ALA A 149 -2.67 -3.80 1.24
N MET A 150 -1.98 -4.92 1.52
CA MET A 150 -2.61 -6.22 1.66
C MET A 150 -3.48 -6.29 2.92
N GLU A 151 -3.02 -5.71 4.04
CA GLU A 151 -3.79 -5.70 5.29
C GLU A 151 -5.07 -4.86 5.17
N ILE A 152 -5.01 -3.69 4.53
CA ILE A 152 -6.24 -2.90 4.30
C ILE A 152 -7.20 -3.64 3.37
N LYS A 153 -6.70 -4.32 2.33
CA LYS A 153 -7.54 -5.13 1.42
C LYS A 153 -8.21 -6.30 2.15
N ARG A 154 -7.50 -6.94 3.08
CA ARG A 154 -8.04 -8.01 3.93
C ARG A 154 -9.17 -7.52 4.84
N ARG A 155 -9.04 -6.31 5.39
CA ARG A 155 -10.03 -5.70 6.30
C ARG A 155 -11.20 -5.05 5.58
N ARG A 156 -10.97 -4.50 4.38
CA ARG A 156 -11.95 -3.79 3.53
C ARG A 156 -11.97 -4.36 2.11
N PRO A 157 -12.34 -5.65 1.93
CA PRO A 157 -12.39 -6.28 0.62
C PRO A 157 -13.49 -5.71 -0.29
N ASP A 158 -14.42 -4.95 0.30
CA ASP A 158 -15.53 -4.26 -0.36
C ASP A 158 -15.08 -3.00 -1.13
N LEU A 159 -13.93 -2.42 -0.79
CA LEU A 159 -13.44 -1.19 -1.39
C LEU A 159 -12.42 -1.47 -2.50
N PRO A 160 -12.52 -0.80 -3.67
CA PRO A 160 -11.49 -0.89 -4.70
C PRO A 160 -10.21 -0.19 -4.24
N ILE A 161 -9.06 -0.80 -4.50
CA ILE A 161 -7.75 -0.30 -4.13
C ILE A 161 -6.89 -0.16 -5.39
N PHE A 162 -6.52 1.08 -5.71
CA PHE A 162 -5.64 1.42 -6.82
C PHE A 162 -4.20 1.60 -6.33
N CYS A 163 -3.21 1.33 -7.19
CA CYS A 163 -1.81 1.65 -6.91
C CYS A 163 -1.38 2.92 -7.66
N ASP A 164 -0.64 3.80 -7.01
CA ASP A 164 0.03 4.96 -7.58
C ASP A 164 1.54 4.69 -7.69
N PRO A 165 1.98 3.97 -8.75
CA PRO A 165 3.38 3.63 -8.95
C PRO A 165 4.24 4.87 -9.20
N SER A 166 3.67 5.93 -9.78
CA SER A 166 4.31 7.22 -10.04
C SER A 166 4.89 7.83 -8.77
N HIS A 167 4.09 7.87 -7.71
CA HIS A 167 4.52 8.43 -6.43
C HIS A 167 5.38 7.45 -5.62
N ILE A 168 5.18 6.13 -5.75
CA ILE A 168 6.08 5.14 -5.13
C ILE A 168 7.48 5.26 -5.74
N ALA A 169 7.59 5.11 -7.07
CA ALA A 169 8.86 5.12 -7.80
C ALA A 169 9.58 6.46 -7.68
N GLY A 170 8.90 7.56 -8.02
CA GLY A 170 9.52 8.84 -8.29
C GLY A 170 10.41 8.89 -9.55
N LYS A 171 10.45 7.82 -10.34
CA LYS A 171 11.16 7.73 -11.62
C LYS A 171 10.41 6.82 -12.61
N ARG A 172 10.54 7.10 -13.92
CA ARG A 172 9.89 6.33 -15.00
C ARG A 172 10.35 4.87 -15.09
N GLU A 173 11.63 4.61 -14.82
CA GLU A 173 12.27 3.30 -14.98
C GLU A 173 11.67 2.20 -14.09
N TYR A 174 11.07 2.57 -12.96
CA TYR A 174 10.48 1.62 -12.00
C TYR A 174 8.96 1.49 -12.11
N LEU A 175 8.31 2.21 -13.02
CA LEU A 175 6.84 2.20 -13.09
C LEU A 175 6.30 0.85 -13.51
N PHE A 176 6.93 0.20 -14.49
CA PHE A 176 6.47 -1.10 -14.97
C PHE A 176 6.49 -2.16 -13.88
N GLU A 177 7.61 -2.32 -13.16
CA GLU A 177 7.73 -3.35 -12.11
C GLU A 177 6.76 -3.10 -10.94
N LEU A 178 6.54 -1.84 -10.55
CA LEU A 178 5.62 -1.50 -9.47
C LEU A 178 4.14 -1.64 -9.89
N SER A 179 3.83 -1.30 -11.14
CA SER A 179 2.52 -1.55 -11.74
C SER A 179 2.22 -3.05 -11.82
N GLN A 180 3.16 -3.86 -12.31
CA GLN A 180 2.98 -5.32 -12.39
C GLN A 180 2.85 -5.91 -10.99
N LYS A 181 3.69 -5.49 -10.03
CA LYS A 181 3.59 -5.96 -8.64
C LYS A 181 2.23 -5.64 -8.01
N ALA A 182 1.67 -4.46 -8.27
CA ALA A 182 0.34 -4.10 -7.79
C ALA A 182 -0.74 -5.04 -8.34
N LEU A 183 -0.70 -5.36 -9.63
CA LEU A 183 -1.63 -6.29 -10.27
C LEU A 183 -1.45 -7.73 -9.78
N ASP A 184 -0.21 -8.18 -9.58
CA ASP A 184 0.10 -9.50 -9.02
C ASP A 184 -0.39 -9.65 -7.57
N LEU A 185 -0.47 -8.54 -6.82
CA LEU A 185 -1.08 -8.47 -5.50
C LEU A 185 -2.60 -8.26 -5.54
N ASN A 186 -3.20 -8.41 -6.72
CA ASN A 186 -4.63 -8.28 -6.97
C ASN A 186 -5.18 -6.90 -6.56
N LEU A 187 -4.44 -5.81 -6.78
CA LEU A 187 -5.00 -4.45 -6.69
C LEU A 187 -5.86 -4.14 -7.92
N ASP A 188 -6.89 -3.32 -7.73
CA ASP A 188 -8.01 -3.18 -8.66
C ASP A 188 -7.73 -2.20 -9.81
N GLY A 189 -6.61 -1.50 -9.78
CA GLY A 189 -6.14 -0.68 -10.90
C GLY A 189 -4.95 0.21 -10.56
N LEU A 190 -4.66 1.17 -11.46
CA LEU A 190 -3.47 2.02 -11.40
C LEU A 190 -3.82 3.50 -11.56
N MET A 191 -3.15 4.36 -10.81
CA MET A 191 -3.15 5.82 -10.94
C MET A 191 -1.76 6.28 -11.38
N ILE A 192 -1.59 6.61 -12.66
CA ILE A 192 -0.28 6.92 -13.25
C ILE A 192 -0.26 8.36 -13.76
N GLU A 193 0.84 9.08 -13.54
CA GLU A 193 0.99 10.41 -14.12
C GLU A 193 1.49 10.35 -15.56
N SER A 194 0.83 11.13 -16.43
CA SER A 194 1.23 11.28 -17.81
C SER A 194 1.28 12.75 -18.23
N HIS A 195 2.26 13.09 -19.05
CA HIS A 195 2.45 14.43 -19.58
C HIS A 195 2.99 14.35 -21.01
N ILE A 196 2.53 15.24 -21.90
CA ILE A 196 2.93 15.19 -23.33
C ILE A 196 4.42 15.52 -23.54
N ASN A 197 5.02 16.25 -22.61
CA ASN A 197 6.45 16.56 -22.59
C ASN A 197 6.99 16.52 -21.15
N PRO A 198 7.23 15.32 -20.58
CA PRO A 198 7.50 15.15 -19.16
C PRO A 198 8.69 15.97 -18.64
N ASP A 199 9.73 16.18 -19.45
CA ASP A 199 10.94 16.90 -19.01
C ASP A 199 10.72 18.42 -18.87
N LYS A 200 9.65 18.96 -19.45
CA LYS A 200 9.20 20.35 -19.27
C LYS A 200 8.09 20.51 -18.23
N ALA A 201 7.68 19.43 -17.56
CA ALA A 201 6.62 19.49 -16.56
C ALA A 201 7.05 20.31 -15.32
N TRP A 202 6.16 21.16 -14.83
CA TRP A 202 6.41 22.02 -13.66
C TRP A 202 6.45 21.27 -12.32
N SER A 203 5.97 20.03 -12.29
CA SER A 203 5.99 19.16 -11.11
C SER A 203 6.24 17.72 -11.50
N ASP A 204 7.02 17.02 -10.66
CA ASP A 204 7.26 15.58 -10.73
C ASP A 204 7.77 15.06 -12.09
N ALA A 205 8.41 15.91 -12.91
CA ALA A 205 8.88 15.59 -14.27
C ALA A 205 9.41 14.15 -14.42
N LYS A 206 10.34 13.74 -13.55
CA LYS A 206 11.07 12.46 -13.59
C LYS A 206 10.22 11.19 -13.57
N GLN A 207 8.95 11.23 -13.15
CA GLN A 207 8.09 10.06 -13.08
C GLN A 207 6.93 10.05 -14.09
N GLN A 208 6.69 11.15 -14.81
CA GLN A 208 5.59 11.20 -15.78
C GLN A 208 5.96 10.46 -17.06
N LEU A 209 5.05 9.63 -17.58
CA LEU A 209 5.19 9.03 -18.91
C LEU A 209 4.54 9.89 -19.99
N THR A 210 5.03 9.83 -21.23
CA THR A 210 4.23 10.31 -22.37
C THR A 210 3.00 9.42 -22.54
N PRO A 211 1.91 9.91 -23.17
CA PRO A 211 0.75 9.06 -23.46
C PRO A 211 1.10 7.79 -24.27
N GLU A 212 2.07 7.89 -25.18
CA GLU A 212 2.57 6.74 -25.95
C GLU A 212 3.33 5.75 -25.07
N ALA A 213 4.29 6.23 -24.26
CA ALA A 213 5.04 5.36 -23.35
C ALA A 213 4.12 4.69 -22.30
N LEU A 214 3.08 5.40 -21.86
CA LEU A 214 2.05 4.81 -21.00
C LEU A 214 1.30 3.69 -21.71
N LYS A 215 0.89 3.87 -22.97
CA LYS A 215 0.24 2.83 -23.77
C LYS A 215 1.11 1.59 -23.93
N GLU A 216 2.39 1.79 -24.30
CA GLU A 216 3.35 0.70 -24.43
C GLU A 216 3.52 -0.07 -23.12
N MET A 217 3.60 0.63 -21.99
CA MET A 217 3.70 0.01 -20.67
C MET A 217 2.43 -0.77 -20.34
N LEU A 218 1.24 -0.19 -20.53
CA LEU A 218 -0.05 -0.84 -20.25
C LEU A 218 -0.23 -2.11 -21.08
N ASN A 219 0.19 -2.11 -22.35
CA ASN A 219 0.13 -3.30 -23.22
C ASN A 219 1.06 -4.44 -22.77
N LYS A 220 2.08 -4.15 -21.96
CA LYS A 220 3.01 -5.15 -21.41
C LYS A 220 2.55 -5.70 -20.06
N LEU A 221 1.60 -5.06 -19.39
CA LEU A 221 1.11 -5.51 -18.09
C LEU A 221 0.26 -6.77 -18.24
N VAL A 222 0.44 -7.70 -17.31
CA VAL A 222 -0.33 -8.94 -17.24
C VAL A 222 -1.30 -8.83 -16.08
N VAL A 223 -2.60 -8.78 -16.38
CA VAL A 223 -3.67 -8.85 -15.37
C VAL A 223 -4.01 -10.31 -15.15
N ARG A 224 -3.87 -10.79 -13.92
CA ARG A 224 -4.12 -12.18 -13.53
C ARG A 224 -5.47 -12.28 -12.82
N ALA A 225 -6.28 -13.26 -13.20
CA ALA A 225 -7.53 -13.56 -12.51
C ALA A 225 -7.26 -14.30 -11.20
N VAL A 226 -7.98 -13.95 -10.13
CA VAL A 226 -7.91 -14.63 -8.82
C VAL A 226 -8.36 -16.08 -8.92
N SER A 227 -9.39 -16.34 -9.73
CA SER A 227 -9.89 -17.68 -10.05
C SER A 227 -10.22 -17.73 -11.54
N PRO A 228 -9.29 -18.21 -12.39
CA PRO A 228 -9.56 -18.36 -13.82
C PRO A 228 -10.67 -19.38 -14.04
N GLU A 229 -11.67 -19.06 -14.89
CA GLU A 229 -12.84 -19.93 -15.16
C GLU A 229 -12.47 -21.33 -15.67
N GLN A 230 -11.27 -21.49 -16.26
CA GLN A 230 -10.79 -22.73 -16.87
C GLN A 230 -9.73 -23.45 -16.04
N ALA A 231 -9.30 -22.90 -14.90
CA ALA A 231 -8.33 -23.56 -14.05
C ALA A 231 -9.02 -24.63 -13.19
N SER A 232 -8.62 -25.90 -13.33
CA SER A 232 -9.00 -26.91 -12.33
C SER A 232 -8.40 -26.51 -10.99
N LEU A 233 -9.26 -26.28 -10.01
CA LEU A 233 -8.84 -25.97 -8.65
C LEU A 233 -8.40 -27.23 -7.89
N ASP A 234 -8.59 -28.43 -8.45
CA ASP A 234 -8.33 -29.70 -7.75
C ASP A 234 -6.84 -29.86 -7.45
N SER A 235 -5.95 -29.64 -8.43
CA SER A 235 -4.49 -29.67 -8.21
C SER A 235 -4.05 -28.58 -7.22
N LEU A 236 -4.66 -27.40 -7.25
CA LEU A 236 -4.33 -26.32 -6.31
C LEU A 236 -4.77 -26.67 -4.89
N ASN A 237 -5.95 -27.27 -4.73
CA ASN A 237 -6.48 -27.69 -3.45
C ASN A 237 -5.67 -28.85 -2.86
N GLU A 238 -5.18 -29.77 -3.69
CA GLU A 238 -4.26 -30.83 -3.26
C GLU A 238 -2.94 -30.26 -2.75
N LEU A 239 -2.35 -29.28 -3.45
CA LEU A 239 -1.15 -28.59 -2.98
C LEU A 239 -1.39 -27.79 -1.69
N ARG A 240 -2.55 -27.13 -1.56
CA ARG A 240 -2.95 -26.43 -0.32
C ARG A 240 -3.11 -27.41 0.84
N PHE A 241 -3.70 -28.57 0.60
CA PHE A 241 -3.83 -29.61 1.60
C PHE A 241 -2.46 -30.12 2.08
N GLN A 242 -1.48 -30.28 1.17
CA GLN A 242 -0.11 -30.62 1.55
C GLN A 242 0.52 -29.53 2.45
N ILE A 243 0.29 -28.25 2.16
CA ILE A 243 0.72 -27.14 3.03
C ILE A 243 0.04 -27.25 4.40
N ASP A 244 -1.27 -27.45 4.45
CA ASP A 244 -2.03 -27.55 5.71
C ASP A 244 -1.51 -28.70 6.60
N GLN A 245 -1.10 -29.82 6.00
CA GLN A 245 -0.48 -30.94 6.72
C GLN A 245 0.89 -30.55 7.31
N ILE A 246 1.76 -29.92 6.50
CA ILE A 246 3.07 -29.44 6.95
C ILE A 246 2.93 -28.41 8.07
N ASP A 247 1.99 -27.47 7.93
CA ASP A 247 1.73 -26.44 8.94
C ASP A 247 1.23 -27.03 10.26
N SER A 248 0.41 -28.07 10.19
CA SER A 248 -0.04 -28.82 11.38
C SER A 248 1.14 -29.48 12.09
N GLU A 249 2.03 -30.14 11.36
CA GLU A 249 3.25 -30.74 11.93
C GLU A 249 4.19 -29.69 12.53
N LEU A 250 4.33 -28.53 11.87
CA LEU A 250 5.14 -27.42 12.36
C LEU A 250 4.62 -26.89 13.70
N ILE A 251 3.31 -26.71 13.84
CA ILE A 251 2.68 -26.29 15.10
C ILE A 251 2.96 -27.32 16.20
N ASP A 252 2.85 -28.62 15.90
CA ASP A 252 3.16 -29.67 16.87
C ASP A 252 4.64 -29.68 17.27
N MET A 253 5.56 -29.43 16.34
CA MET A 253 6.99 -29.31 16.66
C MET A 253 7.27 -28.09 17.54
N LEU A 254 6.63 -26.95 17.26
CA LEU A 254 6.73 -25.76 18.10
C LEU A 254 6.21 -26.03 19.51
N ARG A 255 5.07 -26.72 19.66
CA ARG A 255 4.54 -27.14 20.97
C ARG A 255 5.55 -28.00 21.73
N LYS A 256 6.06 -29.07 21.12
CA LYS A 256 7.09 -29.93 21.73
C LYS A 256 8.32 -29.14 22.17
N ARG A 257 8.74 -28.16 21.36
CA ARG A 257 9.85 -27.27 21.68
C ARG A 257 9.53 -26.38 22.89
N MET A 258 8.29 -25.89 23.02
CA MET A 258 7.86 -25.10 24.18
C MET A 258 7.81 -25.93 25.47
N ASP A 259 7.41 -27.20 25.40
CA ASP A 259 7.46 -28.11 26.57
C ASP A 259 8.90 -28.27 27.10
N VAL A 260 9.89 -28.34 26.20
CA VAL A 260 11.31 -28.34 26.60
C VAL A 260 11.70 -27.00 27.21
N CYS A 261 11.16 -25.88 26.72
CA CYS A 261 11.43 -24.56 27.30
C CYS A 261 10.86 -24.43 28.72
N VAL A 262 9.70 -25.03 29.01
CA VAL A 262 9.15 -25.11 30.38
C VAL A 262 10.13 -25.83 31.31
N LYS A 263 10.60 -27.03 30.91
CA LYS A 263 11.60 -27.81 31.67
C LYS A 263 12.90 -27.05 31.89
N ILE A 264 13.37 -26.30 30.88
CA ILE A 264 14.54 -25.42 31.02
C ILE A 264 14.27 -24.31 32.04
N GLY A 265 13.07 -23.71 32.02
CA GLY A 265 12.66 -22.71 32.99
C GLY A 265 12.64 -23.26 34.42
N GLU A 266 12.06 -24.44 34.63
CA GLU A 266 12.04 -25.14 35.92
C GLU A 266 13.47 -25.41 36.42
N TYR A 267 14.33 -25.96 35.55
CA TYR A 267 15.72 -26.22 35.88
C TYR A 267 16.45 -24.92 36.29
N LYS A 268 16.29 -23.84 35.52
CA LYS A 268 16.90 -22.55 35.84
C LYS A 268 16.37 -21.99 37.16
N LYS A 269 15.07 -22.11 37.43
CA LYS A 269 14.45 -21.68 38.69
C LYS A 269 15.06 -22.42 39.88
N SER A 270 15.14 -23.75 39.81
CA SER A 270 15.74 -24.57 40.87
C SER A 270 17.22 -24.30 41.11
N ASN A 271 17.94 -23.79 40.10
CA ASN A 271 19.37 -23.49 40.16
C ASN A 271 19.69 -21.99 40.25
N ASN A 272 18.69 -21.13 40.48
CA ASN A 272 18.84 -19.67 40.56
C ASN A 272 19.59 -19.05 39.34
N MET A 273 19.28 -19.54 38.13
CA MET A 273 19.89 -19.10 36.88
C MET A 273 19.01 -18.08 36.13
N THR A 274 19.64 -17.14 35.42
CA THR A 274 18.93 -16.21 34.53
C THR A 274 18.38 -16.88 33.27
N VAL A 275 17.24 -16.38 32.77
CA VAL A 275 16.60 -16.85 31.53
C VAL A 275 17.41 -16.46 30.31
N TYR A 276 17.82 -15.19 30.22
CA TYR A 276 18.48 -14.65 29.03
C TYR A 276 19.99 -14.85 29.08
N GLN A 277 20.52 -15.56 28.08
CA GLN A 277 21.94 -15.88 27.93
C GLN A 277 22.43 -15.46 26.53
N PRO A 278 23.00 -14.25 26.36
CA PRO A 278 23.24 -13.66 25.04
C PRO A 278 24.23 -14.46 24.17
N THR A 279 25.32 -14.99 24.75
CA THR A 279 26.31 -15.78 24.00
C THR A 279 25.72 -17.04 23.36
N ARG A 280 24.72 -17.64 24.01
CA ARG A 280 24.01 -18.80 23.48
C ARG A 280 23.14 -18.42 22.28
N TRP A 281 22.55 -17.23 22.30
CA TRP A 281 21.69 -16.72 21.23
C TRP A 281 22.48 -16.45 19.95
N ASP A 282 23.64 -15.78 20.05
CA ASP A 282 24.51 -15.53 18.89
C ASP A 282 24.98 -16.83 18.22
N THR A 283 25.33 -17.83 19.04
CA THR A 283 25.71 -19.16 18.56
C THR A 283 24.56 -19.85 17.80
N ILE A 284 23.34 -19.68 18.30
CA ILE A 284 22.14 -20.28 17.72
C ILE A 284 21.77 -19.62 16.39
N LEU A 285 21.82 -18.29 16.31
CA LEU A 285 21.53 -17.55 15.08
C LEU A 285 22.49 -17.95 13.96
N ASN A 286 23.80 -17.98 14.24
CA ASN A 286 24.80 -18.41 13.26
C ASN A 286 24.56 -19.84 12.77
N LYS A 287 24.17 -20.74 13.68
CA LYS A 287 23.80 -22.12 13.33
C LYS A 287 22.59 -22.15 12.39
N TYR A 288 21.55 -21.38 12.66
CA TYR A 288 20.34 -21.37 11.84
C TYR A 288 20.57 -20.77 10.46
N SER A 289 21.38 -19.71 10.35
CA SER A 289 21.79 -19.15 9.06
C SER A 289 22.55 -20.17 8.21
N ALA A 290 23.46 -20.95 8.82
CA ALA A 290 24.14 -22.04 8.11
C ALA A 290 23.17 -23.13 7.65
N MET A 291 22.24 -23.56 8.52
CA MET A 291 21.22 -24.54 8.19
C MET A 291 20.27 -24.07 7.09
N ALA A 292 19.97 -22.78 7.03
CA ALA A 292 19.14 -22.17 5.99
C ALA A 292 19.84 -22.27 4.62
N ARG A 293 21.13 -21.89 4.56
CA ARG A 293 21.95 -22.02 3.34
C ARG A 293 22.03 -23.45 2.83
N GLU A 294 22.26 -24.42 3.71
CA GLU A 294 22.33 -25.84 3.35
C GLU A 294 21.02 -26.41 2.77
N ARG A 295 19.90 -25.72 3.00
CA ARG A 295 18.55 -26.17 2.60
C ARG A 295 17.91 -25.26 1.55
N ASP A 296 18.70 -24.39 0.93
CA ASP A 296 18.24 -23.42 -0.07
C ASP A 296 17.10 -22.50 0.44
N LEU A 297 17.17 -22.12 1.73
CA LEU A 297 16.24 -21.19 2.37
C LEU A 297 16.89 -19.81 2.56
N ASP A 298 16.08 -18.76 2.43
CA ASP A 298 16.53 -17.38 2.69
C ASP A 298 16.95 -17.21 4.15
N GLU A 299 18.18 -16.75 4.36
CA GLU A 299 18.77 -16.62 5.71
C GLU A 299 18.02 -15.59 6.57
N ASN A 300 17.55 -14.51 5.96
CA ASN A 300 16.84 -13.45 6.68
C ASN A 300 15.46 -13.94 7.13
N PHE A 301 14.74 -14.65 6.27
CA PHE A 301 13.47 -15.29 6.60
C PHE A 301 13.63 -16.26 7.79
N ILE A 302 14.59 -17.18 7.73
CA ILE A 302 14.83 -18.14 8.82
C ILE A 302 15.26 -17.41 10.10
N GLY A 303 16.10 -16.38 10.00
CA GLY A 303 16.48 -15.54 11.12
C GLY A 303 15.28 -14.89 11.82
N GLN A 304 14.33 -14.34 11.06
CA GLN A 304 13.11 -13.74 11.60
C GLN A 304 12.21 -14.78 12.30
N VAL A 305 12.01 -15.95 11.69
CA VAL A 305 11.20 -17.04 12.26
C VAL A 305 11.78 -17.49 13.60
N PHE A 306 13.08 -17.79 13.66
CA PHE A 306 13.69 -18.29 14.88
C PHE A 306 13.87 -17.22 15.96
N THR A 307 13.95 -15.94 15.59
CA THR A 307 13.90 -14.83 16.55
C THR A 307 12.54 -14.79 17.23
N ALA A 308 11.43 -14.83 16.47
CA ALA A 308 10.09 -14.86 17.06
C ALA A 308 9.86 -16.08 17.97
N ILE A 309 10.35 -17.25 17.55
CA ILE A 309 10.30 -18.47 18.37
C ILE A 309 11.14 -18.30 19.65
N HIS A 310 12.31 -17.67 19.58
CA HIS A 310 13.17 -17.41 20.73
C HIS A 310 12.48 -16.48 21.74
N ASP A 311 11.91 -15.37 21.29
CA ASP A 311 11.20 -14.43 22.15
C ASP A 311 10.03 -15.11 22.87
N ALA A 312 9.26 -15.94 22.16
CA ALA A 312 8.22 -16.78 22.76
C ALA A 312 8.79 -17.75 23.82
N SER A 313 9.97 -18.33 23.58
CA SER A 313 10.64 -19.24 24.52
C SER A 313 11.08 -18.53 25.80
N VAL A 314 11.61 -17.32 25.68
CA VAL A 314 12.01 -16.47 26.80
C VAL A 314 10.78 -16.13 27.63
N ASN A 315 9.68 -15.74 26.98
CA ASN A 315 8.42 -15.45 27.68
C ASN A 315 7.88 -16.65 28.46
N VAL A 316 7.91 -17.86 27.87
CA VAL A 316 7.52 -19.10 28.56
C VAL A 316 8.41 -19.37 29.79
N GLN A 317 9.73 -19.29 29.64
CA GLN A 317 10.66 -19.50 30.76
C GLN A 317 10.45 -18.46 31.87
N THR A 318 10.31 -17.18 31.52
CA THR A 318 10.07 -16.11 32.49
C THR A 318 8.79 -16.31 33.29
N LYS A 319 7.70 -16.80 32.65
CA LYS A 319 6.48 -17.18 33.37
C LYS A 319 6.75 -18.25 34.42
N VAL A 320 7.47 -19.32 34.06
CA VAL A 320 7.83 -20.41 34.99
C VAL A 320 8.65 -19.89 36.18
N LEU A 321 9.62 -18.99 35.93
CA LEU A 321 10.43 -18.40 37.00
C LEU A 321 9.58 -17.59 37.98
N ASN A 322 8.67 -16.76 37.45
CA ASN A 322 7.88 -15.82 38.25
C ASN A 322 6.71 -16.46 39.01
N GLY A 323 6.28 -17.67 38.62
CA GLY A 323 5.11 -18.35 39.20
C GLY A 323 3.86 -18.06 38.41
#